data_AF-A0A7C4LZW1-F1
#
_entry.id   AF-A0A7C4LZW1-F1
#
_cell.length_a   1.000
_cell.length_b   1.000
_cell.length_c   1.000
_cell.angle_alpha   90.00
_cell.angle_beta   90.00
_cell.angle_gamma   90.00
#
_symmetry.space_group_name_H-M   'P 1'
#
loop_
_entity.id
_entity.type
_entity.pdbx_description
1 polymer ?
#
loop_
_entity_poly.entity_id
_entity_poly.type
_entity_poly.pdbx_seq_one_letter_code
_entity_poly.pdbx_strand_id
1 'polypeptide(L)'
;MDHKRFLPVGPGEAACWAAVPVAEAVSSHAALRYWVLGWAPRTPGRVLMPRWATELLDGEAREAVENAAQAARRAVPGAAEGAFIAFPLCSPGKAGTIRGRSLGLPLGMAFAAFLHANGKGPAGPMPAATGVLDPDGRVRRVGMLEIKAACFQREIGGRALLYPKENEEPRECPLGEALPVGSLDEALFIRELYSPGEVHRILDFMRMLQDPKAFAAGCANLPPQWLRWAVANGRHTAIVESVLSSQKLFDELIGRVKAALNCWDLNLASAICAVLAPQAVEQSSEAFPLAAFRWFSLNLALANHEGDVDRAEEFGKRAGGLLERVEEVAPDDAAEYFAYRMVADHNRYRFVPEIPAGLSRTLARLETRYAAIHPSPGKGFDRALGSLYGTIGQNFAFCGPRHLERALAWFAKARAAFGEGTVPDHAPEWKRQLHYAVFAFLDAGKHVEAENELCRYLESPGLFAIDPAALPWDPPWGHNLLARFLADVFPPGPAERYLEWAASFAFVPPGAGHPWQLWTYNVGRIALQCGNPRAAGLCFRKSLELCLGAKPTVRVMALLPLSGLLALGEDLTEFAAAEKQITAAAAHLNPVHFGAFLNRPLLKALEENRTRLAAFFPFMYR
;
A
#
# COMPACT_ATOMS: atom_id res chain seq x y z
N MET A 1 14.87 -48.77 23.15
CA MET A 1 16.05 -47.90 22.97
C MET A 1 15.87 -46.65 23.81
N ASP A 2 16.86 -46.26 24.60
CA ASP A 2 16.83 -45.01 25.37
C ASP A 2 17.02 -43.81 24.41
N HIS A 3 15.91 -43.25 23.95
CA HIS A 3 15.91 -42.11 23.03
C HIS A 3 16.56 -40.88 23.65
N LYS A 4 16.60 -40.77 24.99
CA LYS A 4 17.28 -39.67 25.71
C LYS A 4 18.78 -39.65 25.48
N ARG A 5 19.34 -40.77 25.01
CA ARG A 5 20.74 -40.88 24.60
C ARG A 5 21.05 -40.12 23.31
N PHE A 6 20.04 -39.88 22.46
CA PHE A 6 20.21 -39.27 21.14
C PHE A 6 19.45 -37.94 20.99
N LEU A 7 18.30 -37.77 21.65
CA LEU A 7 17.51 -36.54 21.65
C LEU A 7 17.13 -36.17 23.09
N PRO A 8 17.19 -34.88 23.48
CA PRO A 8 16.96 -34.48 24.86
C PRO A 8 15.46 -34.38 25.24
N VAL A 9 14.57 -34.58 24.27
CA VAL A 9 13.10 -34.54 24.43
C VAL A 9 12.47 -35.87 24.02
N GLY A 10 11.35 -36.24 24.63
CA GLY A 10 10.64 -37.48 24.36
C GLY A 10 9.92 -37.47 23.00
N PRO A 11 9.67 -38.65 22.38
CA PRO A 11 8.85 -38.73 21.18
C PRO A 11 7.43 -38.20 21.46
N GLY A 12 6.99 -37.18 20.69
CA GLY A 12 5.66 -36.57 20.81
C GLY A 12 5.61 -35.16 21.38
N GLU A 13 6.74 -34.59 21.84
CA GLU A 13 6.80 -33.15 22.13
C GLU A 13 6.80 -32.35 20.83
N ALA A 14 5.85 -31.40 20.70
CA ALA A 14 5.79 -30.48 19.58
C ALA A 14 6.98 -29.51 19.65
N ALA A 15 8.10 -29.92 19.06
CA ALA A 15 9.30 -29.11 18.91
C ALA A 15 9.46 -28.70 17.45
N CYS A 16 9.76 -27.43 17.24
CA CYS A 16 10.14 -26.92 15.92
C CYS A 16 11.65 -26.85 15.82
N TRP A 17 12.16 -27.11 14.61
CA TRP A 17 13.57 -27.36 14.39
C TRP A 17 14.14 -26.47 13.30
N ALA A 18 15.41 -26.11 13.44
CA ALA A 18 16.17 -25.38 12.43
C ALA A 18 17.59 -25.92 12.36
N ALA A 19 18.20 -25.85 11.18
CA ALA A 19 19.62 -26.12 10.98
C ALA A 19 20.35 -24.81 10.73
N VAL A 20 21.37 -24.51 11.56
CA VAL A 20 22.13 -23.26 11.49
C VAL A 20 23.58 -23.55 11.14
N PRO A 21 24.14 -22.94 10.09
CA PRO A 21 25.53 -23.12 9.74
C PRO A 21 26.44 -22.33 10.70
N VAL A 22 27.47 -22.99 11.22
CA VAL A 22 28.50 -22.40 12.10
C VAL A 22 29.88 -22.71 11.52
N ALA A 23 30.70 -21.69 11.27
CA ALA A 23 32.07 -21.86 10.85
C ALA A 23 32.99 -22.04 12.05
N GLU A 24 33.60 -23.22 12.15
CA GLU A 24 34.61 -23.55 13.15
C GLU A 24 36.00 -23.41 12.50
N ALA A 25 36.92 -22.69 13.16
CA ALA A 25 38.25 -22.46 12.61
C ALA A 25 39.34 -22.84 13.64
N VAL A 26 40.36 -23.56 13.17
CA VAL A 26 41.54 -23.93 13.96
C VAL A 26 42.79 -23.74 13.10
N SER A 27 43.74 -22.97 13.62
CA SER A 27 45.00 -22.61 12.96
C SER A 27 44.79 -21.97 11.58
N SER A 28 44.89 -22.76 10.52
CA SER A 28 44.79 -22.32 9.11
C SER A 28 43.58 -22.92 8.37
N HIS A 29 42.73 -23.69 9.04
CA HIS A 29 41.61 -24.39 8.43
C HIS A 29 40.29 -23.99 9.08
N ALA A 30 39.26 -23.78 8.26
CA ALA A 30 37.88 -23.62 8.71
C ALA A 30 36.97 -24.65 8.04
N ALA A 31 36.03 -25.17 8.83
CA ALA A 31 35.01 -26.11 8.41
C ALA A 31 33.62 -25.60 8.81
N LEU A 32 32.65 -25.81 7.94
CA LEU A 32 31.26 -25.51 8.22
C LEU A 32 30.61 -26.68 8.95
N ARG A 33 30.02 -26.42 10.11
CA ARG A 33 29.24 -27.40 10.86
C ARG A 33 27.82 -26.89 11.04
N TYR A 34 26.84 -27.72 10.67
CA TYR A 34 25.45 -27.40 10.95
C TYR A 34 25.12 -27.73 12.40
N TRP A 35 24.36 -26.86 13.04
CA TRP A 35 23.79 -27.04 14.36
C TRP A 35 22.30 -27.24 14.24
N VAL A 36 21.79 -28.33 14.81
CA VAL A 36 20.36 -28.58 14.93
C VAL A 36 19.88 -27.90 16.19
N LEU A 37 18.96 -26.97 16.01
CA LEU A 37 18.35 -26.20 17.08
C LEU A 37 16.87 -26.48 17.15
N GLY A 38 16.30 -26.42 18.35
CA GLY A 38 14.87 -26.54 18.52
C GLY A 38 14.31 -25.74 19.68
N TRP A 39 12.99 -25.65 19.71
CA TRP A 39 12.22 -25.01 20.79
C TRP A 39 11.17 -25.96 21.33
N ALA A 40 11.20 -26.24 22.63
CA ALA A 40 10.28 -27.10 23.35
C ALA A 40 9.42 -26.26 24.32
N PRO A 41 8.22 -25.81 23.91
CA PRO A 41 7.41 -24.85 24.67
C PRO A 41 6.84 -25.39 25.99
N ARG A 42 6.78 -26.71 26.15
CA ARG A 42 6.22 -27.35 27.35
C ARG A 42 7.28 -27.78 28.37
N THR A 43 8.54 -27.51 28.06
CA THR A 43 9.67 -27.98 28.85
C THR A 43 10.28 -26.79 29.58
N PRO A 44 10.18 -26.72 30.92
CA PRO A 44 10.72 -25.60 31.66
C PRO A 44 12.25 -25.60 31.62
N GLY A 45 12.86 -24.42 31.51
CA GLY A 45 14.28 -24.24 31.78
C GLY A 45 15.20 -24.10 30.57
N ARG A 46 16.50 -24.36 30.85
CA ARG A 46 17.71 -23.97 30.09
C ARG A 46 17.83 -24.60 28.70
N VAL A 47 18.97 -24.38 28.05
CA VAL A 47 19.31 -25.10 26.82
C VAL A 47 19.50 -26.59 27.13
N LEU A 48 18.83 -27.43 26.37
CA LEU A 48 18.91 -28.88 26.41
C LEU A 48 19.88 -29.34 25.33
N MET A 49 20.95 -30.02 25.74
CA MET A 49 21.89 -30.66 24.85
C MET A 49 21.98 -32.15 25.19
N PRO A 50 22.00 -33.06 24.20
CA PRO A 50 22.37 -34.45 24.44
C PRO A 50 23.73 -34.55 25.14
N ARG A 51 23.89 -35.58 25.97
CA ARG A 51 25.16 -35.80 26.69
C ARG A 51 26.36 -35.90 25.75
N TRP A 52 26.22 -36.65 24.65
CA TRP A 52 27.29 -36.79 23.66
C TRP A 52 27.69 -35.44 23.04
N ALA A 53 26.71 -34.56 22.79
CA ALA A 53 26.96 -33.23 22.24
C ALA A 53 27.71 -32.36 23.24
N THR A 54 27.30 -32.43 24.51
CA THR A 54 27.95 -31.68 25.61
C THR A 54 29.43 -32.04 25.74
N GLU A 55 29.78 -33.32 25.61
CA GLU A 55 31.16 -33.82 25.70
C GLU A 55 32.03 -33.29 24.54
N LEU A 56 31.47 -33.04 23.36
CA LEU A 56 32.19 -32.49 22.19
C LEU A 56 32.62 -31.03 22.36
N LEU A 57 31.91 -30.25 23.18
CA LEU A 57 32.19 -28.83 23.39
C LEU A 57 33.21 -28.63 24.51
N ASP A 58 34.12 -27.68 24.33
CA ASP A 58 34.93 -27.15 25.44
C ASP A 58 34.12 -26.23 26.37
N GLY A 59 34.73 -25.76 27.46
CA GLY A 59 34.05 -24.90 28.43
C GLY A 59 33.51 -23.61 27.82
N GLU A 60 34.28 -22.99 26.92
CA GLU A 60 33.89 -21.74 26.27
C GLU A 60 32.73 -21.90 25.29
N ALA A 61 32.72 -22.99 24.52
CA ALA A 61 31.64 -23.29 23.59
C ALA A 61 30.34 -23.57 24.35
N ARG A 62 30.39 -24.28 25.48
CA ARG A 62 29.19 -24.52 26.33
C ARG A 62 28.64 -23.21 26.89
N GLU A 63 29.52 -22.35 27.39
CA GLU A 63 29.14 -21.02 27.88
C GLU A 63 28.49 -20.19 26.76
N ALA A 64 29.02 -20.24 25.53
CA ALA A 64 28.45 -19.51 24.39
C ALA A 64 27.03 -19.98 24.02
N VAL A 65 26.71 -21.27 24.14
CA VAL A 65 25.35 -21.78 23.92
C VAL A 65 24.37 -21.21 24.95
N GLU A 66 24.76 -21.19 26.23
CA GLU A 66 23.93 -20.63 27.31
C GLU A 66 23.76 -19.11 27.18
N ASN A 67 24.84 -18.39 26.87
CA ASN A 67 24.81 -16.95 26.64
C ASN A 67 23.89 -16.60 25.47
N ALA A 68 23.93 -17.37 24.38
CA ALA A 68 23.06 -17.20 23.23
C ALA A 68 21.58 -17.34 23.59
N ALA A 69 21.22 -18.34 24.40
CA ALA A 69 19.86 -18.52 24.88
C ALA A 69 19.40 -17.39 25.82
N GLN A 70 20.28 -16.92 26.69
CA GLN A 70 19.98 -15.80 27.59
C GLN A 70 19.78 -14.50 26.82
N ALA A 71 20.66 -14.19 25.86
CA ALA A 71 20.56 -13.03 24.99
C ALA A 71 19.26 -13.06 24.17
N ALA A 72 18.90 -14.22 23.60
CA ALA A 72 17.66 -14.39 22.84
C ALA A 72 16.41 -14.09 23.68
N ARG A 73 16.34 -14.57 24.92
CA ARG A 73 15.21 -14.29 25.82
C ARG A 73 15.11 -12.82 26.20
N ARG A 74 16.24 -12.12 26.34
CA ARG A 74 16.26 -10.68 26.61
C ARG A 74 15.82 -9.87 25.39
N ALA A 75 16.20 -10.31 24.19
CA ALA A 75 15.82 -9.67 22.94
C ALA A 75 14.31 -9.78 22.64
N VAL A 76 13.61 -10.77 23.23
CA VAL A 76 12.17 -10.98 23.05
C VAL A 76 11.44 -10.98 24.41
N PRO A 77 11.22 -9.79 25.02
CA PRO A 77 10.49 -9.68 26.28
C PRO A 77 9.06 -10.25 26.15
N GLY A 78 8.63 -11.02 27.16
CA GLY A 78 7.29 -11.63 27.16
C GLY A 78 7.14 -12.89 26.30
N ALA A 79 8.23 -13.43 25.76
CA ALA A 79 8.20 -14.70 25.05
C ALA A 79 7.75 -15.86 25.94
N ALA A 80 7.11 -16.87 25.34
CA ALA A 80 6.64 -18.06 26.03
C ALA A 80 7.77 -18.78 26.80
N GLU A 81 7.44 -19.33 27.96
CA GLU A 81 8.34 -20.25 28.65
C GLU A 81 8.54 -21.52 27.82
N GLY A 82 9.69 -22.17 28.00
CA GLY A 82 10.09 -23.33 27.21
C GLY A 82 11.61 -23.47 27.18
N ALA A 83 12.09 -24.60 26.67
CA ALA A 83 13.50 -24.93 26.60
C ALA A 83 14.01 -24.86 25.17
N PHE A 84 15.22 -24.33 24.98
CA PHE A 84 15.92 -24.45 23.71
C PHE A 84 16.60 -25.81 23.62
N ILE A 85 16.74 -26.34 22.42
CA ILE A 85 17.51 -27.54 22.14
C ILE A 85 18.65 -27.16 21.22
N ALA A 86 19.86 -27.67 21.46
CA ALA A 86 20.99 -27.44 20.58
C ALA A 86 21.93 -28.64 20.52
N PHE A 87 22.35 -29.03 19.32
CA PHE A 87 23.44 -29.96 19.13
C PHE A 87 24.07 -29.84 17.74
N PRO A 88 25.39 -30.10 17.62
CA PRO A 88 26.06 -30.10 16.33
C PRO A 88 25.69 -31.34 15.51
N LEU A 89 25.52 -31.19 14.21
CA LEU A 89 25.36 -32.30 13.27
C LEU A 89 26.75 -32.86 12.92
N CYS A 90 27.25 -33.77 13.76
CA CYS A 90 28.52 -34.46 13.55
C CYS A 90 28.52 -35.84 14.20
N SER A 91 29.41 -36.72 13.74
CA SER A 91 29.64 -38.00 14.41
C SER A 91 30.16 -37.78 15.85
N PRO A 92 29.72 -38.59 16.83
CA PRO A 92 30.34 -38.62 18.15
C PRO A 92 31.86 -38.82 18.01
N GLY A 93 32.63 -38.01 18.73
CA GLY A 93 34.07 -37.88 18.54
C GLY A 93 34.77 -37.56 19.86
N LYS A 94 36.03 -37.14 19.79
CA LYS A 94 36.81 -36.80 20.98
C LYS A 94 36.20 -35.60 21.72
N ALA A 95 36.27 -35.62 23.05
CA ALA A 95 35.79 -34.51 23.86
C ALA A 95 36.52 -33.20 23.53
N GLY A 96 35.82 -32.07 23.53
CA GLY A 96 36.39 -30.74 23.27
C GLY A 96 36.89 -30.51 21.83
N THR A 97 36.27 -31.16 20.84
CA THR A 97 36.56 -30.96 19.41
C THR A 97 35.99 -29.64 18.89
N ILE A 98 34.84 -29.19 19.42
CA ILE A 98 34.25 -27.88 19.11
C ILE A 98 34.72 -26.88 20.18
N ARG A 99 35.32 -25.78 19.74
CA ARG A 99 36.01 -24.85 20.63
C ARG A 99 35.63 -23.40 20.41
N GLY A 100 35.70 -22.63 21.49
CA GLY A 100 35.58 -21.19 21.49
C GLY A 100 34.14 -20.67 21.38
N ARG A 101 34.02 -19.33 21.45
CA ARG A 101 32.74 -18.65 21.67
C ARG A 101 32.01 -18.17 20.41
N SER A 102 32.58 -18.38 19.21
CA SER A 102 32.07 -17.75 17.97
C SER A 102 30.74 -18.30 17.45
N LEU A 103 30.26 -19.41 18.03
CA LEU A 103 28.93 -19.95 17.77
C LEU A 103 27.81 -19.16 18.46
N GLY A 104 28.15 -18.25 19.39
CA GLY A 104 27.17 -17.50 20.17
C GLY A 104 26.17 -16.72 19.32
N LEU A 105 26.65 -15.90 18.36
CA LEU A 105 25.78 -15.12 17.48
C LEU A 105 24.84 -15.97 16.60
N PRO A 106 25.33 -16.93 15.79
CA PRO A 106 24.44 -17.73 14.94
C PRO A 106 23.39 -18.51 15.74
N LEU A 107 23.73 -19.02 16.92
CA LEU A 107 22.76 -19.68 17.80
C LEU A 107 21.76 -18.69 18.40
N GLY A 108 22.22 -17.53 18.87
CA GLY A 108 21.38 -16.51 19.49
C GLY A 108 20.33 -15.96 18.53
N MET A 109 20.71 -15.71 17.28
CA MET A 109 19.78 -15.30 16.23
C MET A 109 18.68 -16.32 16.00
N ALA A 110 19.02 -17.60 15.93
CA ALA A 110 18.06 -18.66 15.70
C ALA A 110 17.15 -18.91 16.92
N PHE A 111 17.69 -18.83 18.13
CA PHE A 111 16.89 -18.89 19.35
C PHE A 111 15.88 -17.75 19.43
N ALA A 112 16.30 -16.52 19.15
CA ALA A 112 15.38 -15.38 19.11
C ALA A 112 14.33 -15.53 18.00
N ALA A 113 14.71 -16.10 16.84
CA ALA A 113 13.76 -16.43 15.78
C ALA A 113 12.64 -17.37 16.24
N PHE A 114 12.98 -18.42 17.01
CA PHE A 114 11.96 -19.32 17.57
C PHE A 114 11.00 -18.58 18.49
N LEU A 115 11.50 -17.67 19.32
CA LEU A 115 10.67 -16.89 20.23
C LEU A 115 9.75 -15.93 19.48
N HIS A 116 10.27 -15.18 18.50
CA HIS A 116 9.47 -14.27 17.67
C HIS A 116 8.37 -14.99 16.88
N ALA A 117 8.66 -16.18 16.36
CA ALA A 117 7.72 -16.95 15.54
C ALA A 117 6.70 -17.77 16.36
N ASN A 118 6.58 -17.54 17.67
CA ASN A 118 5.80 -18.37 18.60
C ASN A 118 6.07 -19.87 18.41
N GLY A 119 7.35 -20.20 18.25
CA GLY A 119 7.82 -21.55 18.05
C GLY A 119 7.71 -22.08 16.63
N LYS A 120 7.24 -21.35 15.60
CA LYS A 120 7.14 -21.88 14.22
C LYS A 120 8.49 -22.05 13.49
N GLY A 121 9.59 -21.65 14.11
CA GLY A 121 10.93 -21.69 13.53
C GLY A 121 11.22 -20.51 12.60
N PRO A 122 12.50 -20.26 12.26
CA PRO A 122 12.89 -19.21 11.33
C PRO A 122 12.36 -19.51 9.91
N ALA A 123 11.64 -18.55 9.31
CA ALA A 123 11.25 -18.60 7.91
C ALA A 123 12.31 -17.90 7.02
N GLY A 124 12.58 -18.46 5.84
CA GLY A 124 13.45 -17.86 4.83
C GLY A 124 14.96 -18.10 5.00
N PRO A 125 15.78 -17.66 4.03
CA PRO A 125 17.23 -17.80 4.09
C PRO A 125 17.83 -16.86 5.14
N MET A 126 18.45 -17.42 6.19
CA MET A 126 19.19 -16.61 7.16
C MET A 126 20.58 -16.25 6.63
N PRO A 127 21.06 -15.00 6.84
CA PRO A 127 22.45 -14.67 6.59
C PRO A 127 23.38 -15.57 7.43
N ALA A 128 24.57 -15.84 6.91
CA ALA A 128 25.62 -16.48 7.69
C ALA A 128 26.02 -15.57 8.85
N ALA A 129 26.44 -16.13 9.98
CA ALA A 129 26.84 -15.32 11.13
C ALA A 129 27.98 -15.96 11.92
N THR A 130 28.88 -15.13 12.43
CA THR A 130 29.91 -15.50 13.41
C THR A 130 30.06 -14.39 14.43
N GLY A 131 30.15 -14.73 15.72
CA GLY A 131 30.22 -13.70 16.75
C GLY A 131 30.28 -14.31 18.14
N VAL A 132 31.09 -13.71 19.03
CA VAL A 132 30.95 -13.96 20.46
C VAL A 132 29.74 -13.16 20.92
N LEU A 133 28.78 -13.83 21.57
CA LEU A 133 27.56 -13.19 22.04
C LEU A 133 27.55 -13.19 23.57
N ASP A 134 27.54 -12.00 24.15
CA ASP A 134 27.41 -11.80 25.59
C ASP A 134 25.95 -11.98 26.03
N PRO A 135 25.68 -12.35 27.29
CA PRO A 135 24.31 -12.54 27.79
C PRO A 135 23.40 -11.31 27.70
N ASP A 136 23.96 -10.11 27.60
CA ASP A 136 23.24 -8.85 27.43
C ASP A 136 22.89 -8.54 25.96
N GLY A 137 23.32 -9.39 25.02
CA GLY A 137 23.06 -9.24 23.60
C GLY A 137 24.17 -8.50 22.84
N ARG A 138 25.28 -8.12 23.48
CA ARG A 138 26.43 -7.50 22.78
C ARG A 138 27.19 -8.52 21.95
N VAL A 139 27.55 -8.13 20.73
CA VAL A 139 28.37 -8.94 19.82
C VAL A 139 29.81 -8.48 19.90
N ARG A 140 30.71 -9.41 20.23
CA ARG A 140 32.14 -9.17 20.48
C ARG A 140 32.99 -9.86 19.43
N ARG A 141 34.23 -9.37 19.29
CA ARG A 141 35.18 -9.84 18.27
C ARG A 141 35.37 -11.35 18.27
N VAL A 142 35.60 -11.92 17.08
CA VAL A 142 36.02 -13.32 16.89
C VAL A 142 37.44 -13.42 16.34
N GLY A 143 38.10 -14.54 16.63
CA GLY A 143 39.34 -14.92 15.95
C GLY A 143 39.07 -15.52 14.56
N MET A 144 40.09 -15.41 13.69
CA MET A 144 40.16 -16.05 12.36
C MET A 144 38.96 -15.71 11.46
N LEU A 145 38.48 -14.46 11.48
CA LEU A 145 37.32 -14.03 10.71
C LEU A 145 37.52 -14.27 9.20
N GLU A 146 38.68 -13.91 8.66
CA GLU A 146 38.99 -14.10 7.23
C GLU A 146 38.82 -15.55 6.77
N ILE A 147 39.38 -16.50 7.53
CA ILE A 147 39.31 -17.94 7.20
C ILE A 147 37.87 -18.45 7.35
N LYS A 148 37.10 -17.95 8.33
CA LYS A 148 35.67 -18.28 8.48
C LYS A 148 34.83 -17.72 7.33
N ALA A 149 35.11 -16.50 6.89
CA ALA A 149 34.39 -15.84 5.81
C ALA A 149 34.63 -16.56 4.47
N ALA A 150 35.88 -16.92 4.17
CA ALA A 150 36.24 -17.78 3.03
C ALA A 150 35.54 -19.16 3.09
N CYS A 151 35.42 -19.75 4.29
CA CYS A 151 34.66 -20.98 4.48
C CYS A 151 33.18 -20.81 4.16
N PHE A 152 32.53 -19.75 4.65
CA PHE A 152 31.14 -19.50 4.33
C PHE A 152 30.93 -19.23 2.83
N GLN A 153 31.86 -18.51 2.18
CA GLN A 153 31.80 -18.24 0.74
C GLN A 153 31.86 -19.55 -0.06
N ARG A 154 32.78 -20.46 0.30
CA ARG A 154 32.93 -21.75 -0.36
C ARG A 154 31.71 -22.67 -0.19
N GLU A 155 31.15 -22.72 1.02
CA GLU A 155 30.16 -23.75 1.39
C GLU A 155 28.70 -23.29 1.23
N ILE A 156 28.41 -21.99 1.43
CA ILE A 156 27.04 -21.44 1.44
C ILE A 156 26.93 -20.06 0.77
N GLY A 157 27.87 -19.71 -0.14
CA GLY A 157 28.12 -18.37 -0.71
C GLY A 157 26.99 -17.62 -1.41
N GLY A 158 25.74 -18.07 -1.31
CA GLY A 158 24.53 -17.35 -1.72
C GLY A 158 23.84 -16.56 -0.59
N ARG A 159 24.57 -16.19 0.46
CA ARG A 159 24.06 -15.46 1.64
C ARG A 159 25.03 -14.34 2.03
N ALA A 160 24.60 -13.28 2.71
CA ALA A 160 25.53 -12.33 3.34
C ALA A 160 26.14 -12.89 4.63
N LEU A 161 27.24 -12.30 5.11
CA LEU A 161 27.89 -12.62 6.39
C LEU A 161 27.71 -11.51 7.43
N LEU A 162 27.09 -11.83 8.56
CA LEU A 162 27.11 -10.99 9.76
C LEU A 162 28.37 -11.28 10.57
N TYR A 163 29.13 -10.22 10.89
CA TYR A 163 30.36 -10.32 11.66
C TYR A 163 30.42 -9.24 12.76
N PRO A 164 31.24 -9.40 13.80
CA PRO A 164 31.32 -8.41 14.88
C PRO A 164 31.89 -7.09 14.37
N LYS A 165 31.24 -5.98 14.70
CA LYS A 165 31.72 -4.62 14.36
C LYS A 165 33.13 -4.30 14.89
N GLU A 166 33.59 -5.01 15.92
CA GLU A 166 34.94 -4.91 16.47
C GLU A 166 36.03 -5.58 15.62
N ASN A 167 35.65 -6.39 14.63
CA ASN A 167 36.57 -6.97 13.67
C ASN A 167 36.78 -6.03 12.47
N GLU A 168 37.95 -6.15 11.83
CA GLU A 168 38.15 -5.62 10.48
C GLU A 168 37.26 -6.37 9.49
N GLU A 169 36.76 -5.67 8.48
CA GLU A 169 35.94 -6.25 7.42
C GLU A 169 36.74 -7.35 6.68
N PRO A 170 36.19 -8.56 6.51
CA PRO A 170 36.89 -9.63 5.82
C PRO A 170 37.01 -9.31 4.33
N ARG A 171 38.15 -9.67 3.70
CA ARG A 171 38.40 -9.40 2.27
C ARG A 171 37.56 -10.31 1.39
N GLU A 172 37.44 -11.57 1.79
CA GLU A 172 36.56 -12.55 1.14
C GLU A 172 35.30 -12.73 1.98
N CYS A 173 34.12 -12.57 1.37
CA CYS A 173 32.86 -12.84 2.05
C CYS A 173 31.79 -13.45 1.12
N PRO A 174 30.88 -14.25 1.70
CA PRO A 174 29.64 -14.70 1.07
C PRO A 174 28.92 -13.61 0.27
N LEU A 175 28.61 -13.85 -1.01
CA LEU A 175 28.00 -12.87 -1.95
C LEU A 175 28.77 -11.55 -2.16
N GLY A 176 29.98 -11.40 -1.63
CA GLY A 176 30.63 -10.09 -1.52
C GLY A 176 29.93 -9.15 -0.54
N GLU A 177 29.08 -9.69 0.35
CA GLU A 177 28.29 -8.94 1.32
C GLU A 177 28.68 -9.32 2.75
N ALA A 178 29.32 -8.40 3.47
CA ALA A 178 29.62 -8.53 4.88
C ALA A 178 29.00 -7.36 5.66
N LEU A 179 28.24 -7.65 6.72
CA LEU A 179 27.62 -6.63 7.57
C LEU A 179 28.19 -6.67 8.99
N PRO A 180 28.75 -5.55 9.49
CA PRO A 180 29.17 -5.45 10.87
C PRO A 180 27.94 -5.32 11.79
N VAL A 181 27.91 -6.12 12.85
CA VAL A 181 26.89 -6.05 13.92
C VAL A 181 27.55 -5.89 15.29
N GLY A 182 27.02 -4.99 16.11
CA GLY A 182 27.43 -4.75 17.49
C GLY A 182 26.50 -5.39 18.53
N SER A 183 25.30 -5.81 18.12
CA SER A 183 24.33 -6.45 19.01
C SER A 183 23.49 -7.53 18.31
N LEU A 184 22.88 -8.41 19.10
CA LEU A 184 21.89 -9.37 18.63
C LEU A 184 20.67 -8.66 18.03
N ASP A 185 20.31 -7.49 18.56
CA ASP A 185 19.20 -6.69 18.06
C ASP A 185 19.42 -6.22 16.61
N GLU A 186 20.61 -5.71 16.31
CA GLU A 186 21.03 -5.35 14.95
C GLU A 186 21.05 -6.57 14.02
N ALA A 187 21.55 -7.72 14.51
CA ALA A 187 21.57 -8.95 13.73
C ALA A 187 20.16 -9.47 13.40
N LEU A 188 19.22 -9.35 14.35
CA LEU A 188 17.82 -9.69 14.13
C LEU A 188 17.13 -8.72 13.17
N PHE A 189 17.41 -7.42 13.30
CA PHE A 189 16.94 -6.42 12.34
C PHE A 189 17.34 -6.79 10.91
N ILE A 190 18.63 -7.06 10.69
CA ILE A 190 19.14 -7.43 9.37
C ILE A 190 18.49 -8.72 8.89
N ARG A 191 18.38 -9.74 9.76
CA ARG A 191 17.76 -11.02 9.42
C ARG A 191 16.32 -10.86 8.91
N GLU A 192 15.50 -10.03 9.56
CA GLU A 192 14.09 -9.88 9.20
C GLU A 192 13.90 -9.14 7.86
N LEU A 193 14.85 -8.29 7.47
CA LEU A 193 14.79 -7.51 6.23
C LEU A 193 15.68 -8.06 5.10
N TYR A 194 16.48 -9.08 5.39
CA TYR A 194 17.50 -9.58 4.49
C TYR A 194 16.91 -10.11 3.18
N SER A 195 17.43 -9.58 2.08
CA SER A 195 17.31 -10.15 0.74
C SER A 195 18.67 -10.01 0.05
N PRO A 196 19.15 -11.03 -0.69
CA PRO A 196 20.41 -10.94 -1.43
C PRO A 196 20.46 -9.68 -2.31
N GLY A 197 21.55 -8.91 -2.27
CA GLY A 197 21.74 -7.68 -3.05
C GLY A 197 21.29 -6.39 -2.35
N GLU A 198 20.55 -6.47 -1.23
CA GLU A 198 19.91 -5.32 -0.59
C GLU A 198 20.63 -4.83 0.67
N VAL A 199 21.83 -5.36 0.95
CA VAL A 199 22.58 -5.13 2.20
C VAL A 199 22.85 -3.66 2.48
N HIS A 200 23.32 -2.92 1.47
CA HIS A 200 23.56 -1.48 1.57
C HIS A 200 22.30 -0.68 1.99
N ARG A 201 21.12 -1.04 1.44
CA ARG A 201 19.85 -0.41 1.80
C ARG A 201 19.42 -0.72 3.21
N ILE A 202 19.70 -1.93 3.72
CA ILE A 202 19.45 -2.28 5.13
C ILE A 202 20.29 -1.40 6.06
N LEU A 203 21.58 -1.23 5.77
CA LEU A 203 22.47 -0.36 6.55
C LEU A 203 22.01 1.11 6.50
N ASP A 204 21.61 1.59 5.33
CA ASP A 204 21.02 2.92 5.19
C ASP A 204 19.75 3.06 6.01
N PHE A 205 18.87 2.05 6.01
CA PHE A 205 17.66 2.09 6.81
C PHE A 205 17.96 2.11 8.31
N MET A 206 18.90 1.29 8.78
CA MET A 206 19.37 1.32 10.17
C MET A 206 19.86 2.72 10.57
N ARG A 207 20.65 3.36 9.70
CA ARG A 207 21.11 4.75 9.91
C ARG A 207 19.93 5.73 9.97
N MET A 208 18.98 5.61 9.05
CA MET A 208 17.78 6.47 9.03
C MET A 208 16.99 6.35 10.34
N LEU A 209 16.87 5.17 10.93
CA LEU A 209 16.19 4.98 12.22
C LEU A 209 16.92 5.62 13.41
N GLN A 210 18.14 6.13 13.22
CA GLN A 210 18.92 6.86 14.24
C GLN A 210 19.13 8.33 13.88
N ASP A 211 18.85 8.73 12.64
CA ASP A 211 19.01 10.10 12.15
C ASP A 211 17.69 10.61 11.55
N PRO A 212 16.94 11.45 12.28
CA PRO A 212 15.68 12.02 11.83
C PRO A 212 15.78 12.79 10.50
N LYS A 213 16.93 13.43 10.21
CA LYS A 213 17.15 14.13 8.94
C LYS A 213 17.28 13.14 7.79
N ALA A 214 18.09 12.10 7.97
CA ALA A 214 18.25 11.04 6.98
C ALA A 214 16.91 10.32 6.73
N PHE A 215 16.14 10.07 7.78
CA PHE A 215 14.82 9.45 7.66
C PHE A 215 13.84 10.30 6.85
N ALA A 216 13.64 11.57 7.22
CA ALA A 216 12.71 12.45 6.53
C ALA A 216 13.07 12.62 5.04
N ALA A 217 14.37 12.71 4.73
CA ALA A 217 14.86 12.86 3.36
C ALA A 217 14.82 11.56 2.54
N GLY A 218 14.97 10.40 3.17
CA GLY A 218 15.26 9.12 2.50
C GLY A 218 14.18 8.05 2.58
N CYS A 219 13.16 8.20 3.43
CA CYS A 219 12.15 7.15 3.65
C CYS A 219 11.37 6.75 2.38
N ALA A 220 11.20 7.67 1.43
CA ALA A 220 10.54 7.40 0.15
C ALA A 220 11.34 6.44 -0.77
N ASN A 221 12.64 6.26 -0.51
CA ASN A 221 13.50 5.35 -1.29
C ASN A 221 13.55 3.94 -0.69
N LEU A 222 12.87 3.71 0.44
CA LEU A 222 12.83 2.41 1.10
C LEU A 222 11.67 1.57 0.57
N PRO A 223 11.80 0.23 0.58
CA PRO A 223 10.67 -0.64 0.30
C PRO A 223 9.53 -0.39 1.32
N PRO A 224 8.26 -0.20 0.88
CA PRO A 224 7.14 0.09 1.79
C PRO A 224 6.98 -0.90 2.93
N GLN A 225 7.28 -2.19 2.68
CA GLN A 225 7.23 -3.24 3.69
C GLN A 225 8.21 -3.04 4.85
N TRP A 226 9.35 -2.38 4.63
CA TRP A 226 10.33 -2.11 5.68
C TRP A 226 9.85 -1.01 6.64
N LEU A 227 9.20 0.03 6.11
CA LEU A 227 8.55 1.05 6.94
C LEU A 227 7.44 0.43 7.79
N ARG A 228 6.58 -0.40 7.19
CA ARG A 228 5.53 -1.12 7.92
C ARG A 228 6.11 -2.05 8.99
N TRP A 229 7.21 -2.73 8.69
CA TRP A 229 7.93 -3.56 9.67
C TRP A 229 8.45 -2.71 10.84
N ALA A 230 9.05 -1.54 10.59
CA ALA A 230 9.51 -0.66 11.66
C ALA A 230 8.36 -0.11 12.51
N VAL A 231 7.19 0.10 11.90
CA VAL A 231 5.96 0.45 12.62
C VAL A 231 5.51 -0.69 13.52
N ALA A 232 5.34 -1.89 12.97
CA ALA A 232 4.88 -3.08 13.70
C ALA A 232 5.82 -3.49 14.86
N ASN A 233 7.12 -3.18 14.74
CA ASN A 233 8.13 -3.51 15.76
C ASN A 233 8.55 -2.30 16.62
N GLY A 234 7.83 -1.16 16.55
CA GLY A 234 8.09 0.02 17.38
C GLY A 234 9.45 0.71 17.14
N ARG A 235 10.18 0.36 16.07
CA ARG A 235 11.53 0.85 15.75
C ARG A 235 11.57 2.30 15.28
N HIS A 236 10.42 2.85 14.94
CA HIS A 236 10.24 4.21 14.46
C HIS A 236 9.98 5.23 15.59
N THR A 237 9.70 4.80 16.82
CA THR A 237 9.18 5.71 17.87
C THR A 237 10.09 6.92 18.15
N ALA A 238 11.40 6.70 18.29
CA ALA A 238 12.36 7.77 18.60
C ALA A 238 12.52 8.79 17.45
N ILE A 239 12.47 8.33 16.20
CA ILE A 239 12.55 9.24 15.04
C ILE A 239 11.27 10.06 14.90
N VAL A 240 10.10 9.49 15.23
CA VAL A 240 8.81 10.19 15.15
C VAL A 240 8.78 11.39 16.08
N GLU A 241 9.17 11.21 17.33
CA GLU A 241 9.24 12.32 18.30
C GLU A 241 10.15 13.44 17.79
N SER A 242 11.30 13.08 17.24
CA SER A 242 12.26 14.03 16.69
C SER A 242 11.71 14.77 15.45
N VAL A 243 11.06 14.05 14.53
CA VAL A 243 10.43 14.64 13.34
C VAL A 243 9.31 15.60 13.73
N LEU A 244 8.43 15.20 14.64
CA LEU A 244 7.28 16.01 15.08
C LEU A 244 7.69 17.22 15.93
N SER A 245 8.88 17.19 16.54
CA SER A 245 9.46 18.35 17.25
C SER A 245 10.07 19.42 16.33
N SER A 246 10.15 19.16 15.01
CA SER A 246 10.81 20.04 14.04
C SER A 246 9.94 20.28 12.81
N GLN A 247 9.44 21.51 12.65
CA GLN A 247 8.63 21.90 11.49
C GLN A 247 9.29 21.51 10.15
N LYS A 248 10.60 21.76 10.01
CA LYS A 248 11.34 21.45 8.78
C LYS A 248 11.32 19.95 8.45
N LEU A 249 11.53 19.08 9.45
CA LEU A 249 11.54 17.64 9.23
C LEU A 249 10.14 17.11 8.95
N PHE A 250 9.13 17.67 9.63
CA PHE A 250 7.75 17.28 9.41
C PHE A 250 7.29 17.68 7.99
N ASP A 251 7.57 18.91 7.55
CA ASP A 251 7.28 19.38 6.20
C ASP A 251 8.00 18.54 5.12
N GLU A 252 9.25 18.13 5.35
CA GLU A 252 9.99 17.25 4.45
C GLU A 252 9.27 15.90 4.28
N LEU A 253 8.82 15.29 5.38
CA LEU A 253 8.08 14.02 5.36
C LEU A 253 6.72 14.15 4.66
N ILE A 254 6.00 15.25 4.90
CA ILE A 254 4.75 15.61 4.19
C ILE A 254 5.02 15.70 2.68
N GLY A 255 6.12 16.33 2.27
CA GLY A 255 6.56 16.39 0.89
C GLY A 255 6.74 15.02 0.24
N ARG A 256 7.27 14.03 1.00
CA ARG A 256 7.41 12.64 0.53
C ARG A 256 6.08 11.95 0.31
N VAL A 257 5.12 12.14 1.22
CA VAL A 257 3.75 11.62 1.04
C VAL A 257 3.09 12.24 -0.20
N LYS A 258 3.18 13.58 -0.36
CA LYS A 258 2.61 14.29 -1.51
C LYS A 258 3.22 13.82 -2.83
N ALA A 259 4.54 13.59 -2.88
CA ALA A 259 5.22 13.06 -4.05
C ALA A 259 4.74 11.64 -4.39
N ALA A 260 4.64 10.75 -3.40
CA ALA A 260 4.15 9.38 -3.62
C ALA A 260 2.71 9.36 -4.16
N LEU A 261 1.83 10.21 -3.62
CA LEU A 261 0.45 10.36 -4.11
C LEU A 261 0.40 10.90 -5.55
N ASN A 262 1.21 11.90 -5.89
CA ASN A 262 1.28 12.45 -7.25
C ASN A 262 1.74 11.40 -8.28
N CYS A 263 2.61 10.48 -7.88
CA CYS A 263 3.08 9.36 -8.70
C CYS A 263 2.17 8.12 -8.64
N TRP A 264 1.01 8.21 -7.97
CA TRP A 264 0.09 7.09 -7.75
C TRP A 264 0.69 5.87 -7.01
N ASP A 265 1.80 6.04 -6.28
CA ASP A 265 2.36 5.01 -5.41
C ASP A 265 1.65 5.01 -4.04
N LEU A 266 0.41 4.51 -4.06
CA LEU A 266 -0.44 4.46 -2.87
C LEU A 266 0.15 3.57 -1.78
N ASN A 267 0.90 2.52 -2.14
CA ASN A 267 1.50 1.63 -1.15
C ASN A 267 2.62 2.33 -0.38
N LEU A 268 3.49 3.08 -1.06
CA LEU A 268 4.52 3.89 -0.42
C LEU A 268 3.89 5.02 0.41
N ALA A 269 2.93 5.77 -0.14
CA ALA A 269 2.24 6.82 0.60
C ALA A 269 1.63 6.29 1.90
N SER A 270 0.93 5.15 1.81
CA SER A 270 0.34 4.44 2.95
C SER A 270 1.38 3.99 3.98
N ALA A 271 2.54 3.48 3.52
CA ALA A 271 3.63 3.07 4.41
C ALA A 271 4.30 4.25 5.13
N ILE A 272 4.52 5.38 4.44
CA ILE A 272 5.05 6.60 5.06
C ILE A 272 4.03 7.17 6.06
N CYS A 273 2.74 7.23 5.67
CA CYS A 273 1.67 7.69 6.56
C CYS A 273 1.55 6.84 7.84
N ALA A 274 1.80 5.53 7.75
CA ALA A 274 1.75 4.66 8.92
C ALA A 274 2.85 4.95 9.97
N VAL A 275 3.92 5.67 9.58
CA VAL A 275 5.00 6.03 10.51
C VAL A 275 4.54 7.02 11.57
N LEU A 276 3.64 7.96 11.24
CA LEU A 276 3.13 8.92 12.21
C LEU A 276 1.75 8.50 12.70
N ALA A 277 1.66 8.11 13.98
CA ALA A 277 0.37 7.87 14.61
C ALA A 277 -0.48 9.17 14.61
N PRO A 278 -1.78 9.12 14.26
CA PRO A 278 -2.63 10.31 14.21
C PRO A 278 -2.65 11.12 15.51
N GLN A 279 -2.59 10.43 16.66
CA GLN A 279 -2.57 11.05 17.99
C GLN A 279 -1.28 11.87 18.23
N ALA A 280 -0.13 11.40 17.75
CA ALA A 280 1.13 12.12 17.88
C ALA A 280 1.12 13.40 17.03
N VAL A 281 0.56 13.33 15.83
CA VAL A 281 0.39 14.51 14.96
C VAL A 281 -0.56 15.53 15.58
N GLU A 282 -1.65 15.07 16.18
CA GLU A 282 -2.61 15.93 16.88
C GLU A 282 -1.96 16.69 18.04
N GLN A 283 -1.11 16.03 18.83
CA GLN A 283 -0.31 16.69 19.87
C GLN A 283 0.65 17.75 19.30
N SER A 284 1.28 17.49 18.15
CA SER A 284 2.16 18.47 17.49
C SER A 284 1.42 19.66 16.86
N SER A 285 0.10 19.56 16.66
CA SER A 285 -0.68 20.58 15.96
C SER A 285 -0.74 21.92 16.71
N GLU A 286 -0.49 21.92 18.02
CA GLU A 286 -0.39 23.17 18.78
C GLU A 286 0.83 24.01 18.37
N ALA A 287 1.97 23.35 18.16
CA ALA A 287 3.19 24.00 17.71
C ALA A 287 3.20 24.21 16.19
N PHE A 288 2.73 23.24 15.42
CA PHE A 288 2.84 23.21 13.95
C PHE A 288 1.49 22.92 13.28
N PRO A 289 0.50 23.83 13.39
CA PRO A 289 -0.87 23.59 12.91
C PRO A 289 -0.94 23.36 11.39
N LEU A 290 -0.15 24.09 10.59
CA LEU A 290 -0.14 23.94 9.13
C LEU A 290 0.41 22.57 8.70
N ALA A 291 1.48 22.08 9.34
CA ALA A 291 2.06 20.77 9.03
C ALA A 291 1.09 19.64 9.40
N ALA A 292 0.48 19.71 10.59
CA ALA A 292 -0.56 18.76 10.99
C ALA A 292 -1.78 18.78 10.04
N PHE A 293 -2.23 19.96 9.63
CA PHE A 293 -3.31 20.13 8.66
C PHE A 293 -2.99 19.48 7.31
N ARG A 294 -1.79 19.73 6.77
CA ARG A 294 -1.31 19.10 5.53
C ARG A 294 -1.26 17.59 5.66
N TRP A 295 -0.72 17.08 6.76
CA TRP A 295 -0.64 15.65 7.02
C TRP A 295 -2.01 14.97 7.03
N PHE A 296 -2.97 15.54 7.75
CA PHE A 296 -4.34 15.01 7.79
C PHE A 296 -5.04 15.14 6.42
N SER A 297 -4.83 16.23 5.70
CA SER A 297 -5.39 16.43 4.35
C SER A 297 -4.85 15.43 3.33
N LEU A 298 -3.55 15.09 3.39
CA LEU A 298 -2.95 14.06 2.55
C LEU A 298 -3.43 12.64 2.93
N ASN A 299 -3.65 12.37 4.22
CA ASN A 299 -4.24 11.10 4.65
C ASN A 299 -5.71 10.97 4.23
N LEU A 300 -6.46 12.07 4.22
CA LEU A 300 -7.78 12.14 3.61
C LEU A 300 -7.72 11.83 2.10
N ALA A 301 -6.77 12.43 1.36
CA ALA A 301 -6.57 12.15 -0.06
C ALA A 301 -6.22 10.67 -0.31
N LEU A 302 -5.29 10.10 0.46
CA LEU A 302 -4.93 8.69 0.40
C LEU A 302 -6.16 7.78 0.65
N ALA A 303 -6.93 8.08 1.70
CA ALA A 303 -8.15 7.32 2.01
C ALA A 303 -9.18 7.40 0.88
N ASN A 304 -9.32 8.56 0.22
CA ASN A 304 -10.16 8.71 -0.96
C ASN A 304 -9.68 7.86 -2.14
N HIS A 305 -8.37 7.81 -2.42
CA HIS A 305 -7.80 6.96 -3.46
C HIS A 305 -7.96 5.47 -3.15
N GLU A 306 -7.81 5.09 -1.88
CA GLU A 306 -8.03 3.71 -1.44
C GLU A 306 -9.53 3.34 -1.44
N GLY A 307 -10.45 4.31 -1.41
CA GLY A 307 -11.90 4.10 -1.26
C GLY A 307 -12.33 3.79 0.19
N ASP A 308 -11.49 4.14 1.17
CA ASP A 308 -11.75 3.95 2.59
C ASP A 308 -12.52 5.13 3.18
N VAL A 309 -13.85 5.04 3.12
CA VAL A 309 -14.75 6.12 3.53
C VAL A 309 -14.61 6.47 5.02
N ASP A 310 -14.41 5.49 5.89
CA ASP A 310 -14.35 5.70 7.34
C ASP A 310 -13.07 6.46 7.71
N ARG A 311 -11.91 6.05 7.17
CA ARG A 311 -10.65 6.81 7.33
C ARG A 311 -10.74 8.20 6.72
N ALA A 312 -11.38 8.35 5.57
CA ALA A 312 -11.57 9.65 4.94
C ALA A 312 -12.36 10.61 5.86
N GLU A 313 -13.41 10.15 6.54
CA GLU A 313 -14.13 11.01 7.50
C GLU A 313 -13.29 11.37 8.71
N GLU A 314 -12.57 10.40 9.26
CA GLU A 314 -11.73 10.63 10.43
C GLU A 314 -10.70 11.74 10.12
N PHE A 315 -9.94 11.58 9.04
CA PHE A 315 -8.93 12.56 8.66
C PHE A 315 -9.55 13.88 8.18
N GLY A 316 -10.70 13.84 7.50
CA GLY A 316 -11.43 15.03 7.11
C GLY A 316 -11.92 15.87 8.30
N LYS A 317 -12.33 15.23 9.40
CA LYS A 317 -12.68 15.91 10.66
C LYS A 317 -11.46 16.49 11.35
N ARG A 318 -10.37 15.72 11.46
CA ARG A 318 -9.10 16.18 12.08
C ARG A 318 -8.52 17.38 11.34
N ALA A 319 -8.44 17.34 10.01
CA ALA A 319 -8.02 18.48 9.20
C ALA A 319 -9.01 19.66 9.32
N GLY A 320 -10.32 19.39 9.30
CA GLY A 320 -11.36 20.42 9.47
C GLY A 320 -11.25 21.19 10.78
N GLY A 321 -10.87 20.53 11.88
CA GLY A 321 -10.64 21.17 13.19
C GLY A 321 -9.47 22.16 13.20
N LEU A 322 -8.57 22.10 12.23
CA LEU A 322 -7.44 23.01 12.08
C LEU A 322 -7.66 24.09 11.00
N LEU A 323 -8.76 24.01 10.24
CA LEU A 323 -8.98 24.84 9.05
C LEU A 323 -8.98 26.34 9.37
N GLU A 324 -9.65 26.77 10.44
CA GLU A 324 -9.71 28.19 10.81
C GLU A 324 -8.32 28.79 11.11
N ARG A 325 -7.39 27.98 11.64
CA ARG A 325 -6.00 28.39 11.91
C ARG A 325 -5.14 28.46 10.64
N VAL A 326 -5.59 27.86 9.53
CA VAL A 326 -4.80 27.66 8.32
C VAL A 326 -5.32 28.44 7.11
N GLU A 327 -6.65 28.62 7.00
CA GLU A 327 -7.33 29.20 5.83
C GLU A 327 -6.81 30.59 5.46
N GLU A 328 -6.36 31.38 6.44
CA GLU A 328 -5.84 32.73 6.23
C GLU A 328 -4.40 32.76 5.75
N VAL A 329 -3.57 31.84 6.25
CA VAL A 329 -2.13 31.83 6.02
C VAL A 329 -1.74 30.97 4.82
N ALA A 330 -2.54 29.96 4.50
CA ALA A 330 -2.27 28.99 3.44
C ALA A 330 -3.55 28.62 2.67
N PRO A 331 -4.10 29.55 1.86
CA PRO A 331 -5.36 29.33 1.14
C PRO A 331 -5.28 28.19 0.11
N ASP A 332 -4.10 27.87 -0.42
CA ASP A 332 -3.91 26.75 -1.35
C ASP A 332 -4.08 25.38 -0.66
N ASP A 333 -3.54 25.24 0.56
CA ASP A 333 -3.73 24.04 1.36
C ASP A 333 -5.20 23.89 1.77
N ALA A 334 -5.88 25.00 2.11
CA ALA A 334 -7.33 25.00 2.38
C ALA A 334 -8.15 24.57 1.14
N ALA A 335 -7.75 25.00 -0.06
CA ALA A 335 -8.36 24.59 -1.32
C ALA A 335 -8.23 23.09 -1.56
N GLU A 336 -7.02 22.54 -1.39
CA GLU A 336 -6.75 21.10 -1.50
C GLU A 336 -7.63 20.31 -0.50
N TYR A 337 -7.71 20.76 0.76
CA TYR A 337 -8.59 20.16 1.77
C TYR A 337 -10.06 20.13 1.32
N PHE A 338 -10.61 21.26 0.86
CA PHE A 338 -12.00 21.31 0.41
C PHE A 338 -12.26 20.40 -0.79
N ALA A 339 -11.33 20.36 -1.74
CA ALA A 339 -11.41 19.44 -2.87
C ALA A 339 -11.44 17.99 -2.39
N TYR A 340 -10.53 17.59 -1.49
CA TYR A 340 -10.52 16.24 -0.93
C TYR A 340 -11.76 15.93 -0.09
N ARG A 341 -12.32 16.92 0.63
CA ARG A 341 -13.54 16.75 1.41
C ARG A 341 -14.76 16.50 0.53
N MET A 342 -14.85 17.19 -0.61
CA MET A 342 -15.89 16.95 -1.61
C MET A 342 -15.75 15.56 -2.25
N VAL A 343 -14.53 15.14 -2.60
CA VAL A 343 -14.28 13.77 -3.11
C VAL A 343 -14.69 12.72 -2.08
N ALA A 344 -14.47 12.95 -0.79
CA ALA A 344 -14.95 12.04 0.26
C ALA A 344 -16.48 11.96 0.33
N ASP A 345 -17.19 13.07 0.08
CA ASP A 345 -18.65 13.06 -0.04
C ASP A 345 -19.10 12.34 -1.32
N HIS A 346 -18.38 12.49 -2.44
CA HIS A 346 -18.65 11.75 -3.68
C HIS A 346 -18.51 10.24 -3.47
N ASN A 347 -17.42 9.82 -2.81
CA ASN A 347 -17.17 8.42 -2.48
C ASN A 347 -18.27 7.82 -1.57
N ARG A 348 -18.99 8.66 -0.83
CA ARG A 348 -20.14 8.28 0.01
C ARG A 348 -21.49 8.36 -0.69
N TYR A 349 -21.54 8.80 -1.95
CA TYR A 349 -22.79 9.12 -2.64
C TYR A 349 -23.60 10.19 -1.88
N ARG A 350 -22.90 11.21 -1.38
CA ARG A 350 -23.50 12.43 -0.82
C ARG A 350 -23.22 13.58 -1.78
N PHE A 351 -24.24 13.98 -2.52
CA PHE A 351 -24.15 15.04 -3.51
C PHE A 351 -25.07 16.18 -3.10
N VAL A 352 -24.48 17.33 -2.75
CA VAL A 352 -25.21 18.51 -2.29
C VAL A 352 -24.81 19.72 -3.14
N PRO A 353 -25.75 20.44 -3.77
CA PRO A 353 -25.44 21.57 -4.64
C PRO A 353 -25.01 22.82 -3.87
N GLU A 354 -25.22 22.86 -2.56
CA GLU A 354 -24.83 23.96 -1.68
C GLU A 354 -23.31 23.98 -1.49
N ILE A 355 -22.69 25.13 -1.76
CA ILE A 355 -21.26 25.35 -1.51
C ILE A 355 -21.10 25.79 -0.05
N PRO A 356 -20.29 25.11 0.78
CA PRO A 356 -20.07 25.51 2.16
C PRO A 356 -19.48 26.92 2.27
N ALA A 357 -19.88 27.67 3.30
CA ALA A 357 -19.45 29.06 3.47
C ALA A 357 -17.92 29.22 3.56
N GLY A 358 -17.22 28.29 4.22
CA GLY A 358 -15.75 28.27 4.27
C GLY A 358 -15.12 28.12 2.88
N LEU A 359 -15.65 27.20 2.06
CA LEU A 359 -15.21 27.05 0.69
C LEU A 359 -15.46 28.32 -0.14
N SER A 360 -16.62 28.96 0.01
CA SER A 360 -16.89 30.23 -0.68
C SER A 360 -15.88 31.33 -0.33
N ARG A 361 -15.46 31.44 0.93
CA ARG A 361 -14.43 32.41 1.36
C ARG A 361 -13.05 32.07 0.78
N THR A 362 -12.61 30.82 0.88
CA THR A 362 -11.36 30.35 0.28
C THR A 362 -11.35 30.62 -1.22
N LEU A 363 -12.45 30.32 -1.91
CA LEU A 363 -12.60 30.54 -3.34
C LEU A 363 -12.45 32.02 -3.72
N ALA A 364 -13.15 32.92 -3.02
CA ALA A 364 -13.08 34.35 -3.28
C ALA A 364 -11.65 34.91 -3.10
N ARG A 365 -10.90 34.39 -2.11
CA ARG A 365 -9.50 34.76 -1.89
C ARG A 365 -8.61 34.32 -3.06
N LEU A 366 -8.75 33.07 -3.50
CA LEU A 366 -7.99 32.54 -4.64
C LEU A 366 -8.35 33.25 -5.94
N GLU A 367 -9.63 33.51 -6.19
CA GLU A 367 -10.11 34.27 -7.36
C GLU A 367 -9.54 35.69 -7.38
N THR A 368 -9.50 36.37 -6.22
CA THR A 368 -8.90 37.71 -6.09
C THR A 368 -7.40 37.68 -6.40
N ARG A 369 -6.67 36.70 -5.84
CA ARG A 369 -5.24 36.52 -6.12
C ARG A 369 -4.98 36.23 -7.60
N TYR A 370 -5.77 35.33 -8.18
CA TYR A 370 -5.67 34.94 -9.58
C TYR A 370 -5.88 36.15 -10.51
N ALA A 371 -6.92 36.94 -10.27
CA ALA A 371 -7.21 38.15 -11.05
C ALA A 371 -6.11 39.21 -10.94
N ALA A 372 -5.48 39.35 -9.77
CA ALA A 372 -4.38 40.29 -9.55
C ALA A 372 -3.10 39.90 -10.32
N ILE A 373 -2.80 38.60 -10.41
CA ILE A 373 -1.61 38.08 -11.10
C ILE A 373 -1.85 37.97 -12.62
N HIS A 374 -3.09 37.70 -13.02
CA HIS A 374 -3.50 37.45 -14.41
C HIS A 374 -4.59 38.42 -14.88
N PRO A 375 -4.24 39.70 -15.15
CA PRO A 375 -5.22 40.74 -15.48
C PRO A 375 -5.89 40.53 -16.85
N SER A 376 -5.34 39.64 -17.69
CA SER A 376 -5.95 39.24 -18.97
C SER A 376 -6.73 37.93 -18.81
N PRO A 377 -8.04 37.91 -19.13
CA PRO A 377 -8.83 36.68 -19.12
C PRO A 377 -8.18 35.58 -19.98
N GLY A 378 -8.10 34.36 -19.44
CA GLY A 378 -7.58 33.19 -20.16
C GLY A 378 -6.06 33.11 -20.27
N LYS A 379 -5.30 34.01 -19.63
CA LYS A 379 -3.83 33.97 -19.59
C LYS A 379 -3.36 33.82 -18.15
N GLY A 380 -3.40 32.59 -17.63
CA GLY A 380 -2.94 32.31 -16.27
C GLY A 380 -2.92 30.83 -15.94
N PHE A 381 -2.13 30.49 -14.93
CA PHE A 381 -2.05 29.13 -14.41
C PHE A 381 -2.07 29.18 -12.89
N ASP A 382 -3.09 28.59 -12.29
CA ASP A 382 -3.21 28.34 -10.86
C ASP A 382 -3.77 26.94 -10.63
N ARG A 383 -2.89 26.03 -10.25
CA ARG A 383 -3.21 24.61 -10.05
C ARG A 383 -4.25 24.40 -8.94
N ALA A 384 -4.13 25.13 -7.82
CA ALA A 384 -5.03 24.97 -6.67
C ALA A 384 -6.44 25.42 -7.05
N LEU A 385 -6.55 26.58 -7.71
CA LEU A 385 -7.82 27.12 -8.16
C LEU A 385 -8.46 26.23 -9.25
N GLY A 386 -7.67 25.78 -10.24
CA GLY A 386 -8.14 24.88 -11.29
C GLY A 386 -8.66 23.55 -10.74
N SER A 387 -7.94 22.95 -9.78
CA SER A 387 -8.36 21.71 -9.13
C SER A 387 -9.66 21.90 -8.34
N LEU A 388 -9.77 22.99 -7.58
CA LEU A 388 -10.96 23.29 -6.80
C LEU A 388 -12.19 23.53 -7.69
N TYR A 389 -12.06 24.32 -8.76
CA TYR A 389 -13.12 24.51 -9.74
C TYR A 389 -13.57 23.19 -10.37
N GLY A 390 -12.62 22.33 -10.77
CA GLY A 390 -12.92 21.03 -11.35
C GLY A 390 -13.71 20.15 -10.40
N THR A 391 -13.34 20.10 -9.13
CA THR A 391 -14.07 19.33 -8.10
C THR A 391 -15.47 19.89 -7.82
N ILE A 392 -15.62 21.22 -7.77
CA ILE A 392 -16.93 21.86 -7.64
C ILE A 392 -17.82 21.52 -8.85
N GLY A 393 -17.27 21.58 -10.07
CA GLY A 393 -17.97 21.21 -11.29
C GLY A 393 -18.45 19.75 -11.27
N GLN A 394 -17.59 18.82 -10.84
CA GLN A 394 -17.96 17.41 -10.66
C GLN A 394 -19.09 17.25 -9.66
N ASN A 395 -19.06 17.97 -8.53
CA ASN A 395 -20.13 17.92 -7.54
C ASN A 395 -21.49 18.34 -8.13
N PHE A 396 -21.52 19.40 -8.94
CA PHE A 396 -22.75 19.78 -9.66
C PHE A 396 -23.20 18.72 -10.66
N ALA A 397 -22.26 18.09 -11.38
CA ALA A 397 -22.59 17.02 -12.30
C ALA A 397 -23.18 15.79 -11.57
N PHE A 398 -22.62 15.40 -10.43
CA PHE A 398 -23.19 14.35 -9.57
C PHE A 398 -24.58 14.68 -9.01
N CYS A 399 -24.90 15.96 -8.80
CA CYS A 399 -26.24 16.40 -8.40
C CYS A 399 -27.29 16.23 -9.53
N GLY A 400 -26.87 15.84 -10.73
CA GLY A 400 -27.73 15.44 -11.84
C GLY A 400 -27.97 16.54 -12.89
N PRO A 401 -28.72 16.21 -13.96
CA PRO A 401 -28.79 17.01 -15.19
C PRO A 401 -29.39 18.40 -15.01
N ARG A 402 -30.21 18.62 -13.97
CA ARG A 402 -30.74 19.94 -13.61
C ARG A 402 -29.67 20.98 -13.27
N HIS A 403 -28.42 20.54 -13.00
CA HIS A 403 -27.28 21.39 -12.67
C HIS A 403 -26.23 21.44 -13.78
N LEU A 404 -26.53 20.93 -14.99
CA LEU A 404 -25.59 20.85 -16.11
C LEU A 404 -24.91 22.19 -16.41
N GLU A 405 -25.67 23.27 -16.53
CA GLU A 405 -25.12 24.60 -16.85
C GLU A 405 -24.10 25.07 -15.81
N ARG A 406 -24.38 24.82 -14.52
CA ARG A 406 -23.45 25.14 -13.44
C ARG A 406 -22.19 24.30 -13.53
N ALA A 407 -22.32 22.98 -13.76
CA ALA A 407 -21.18 22.09 -13.92
C ALA A 407 -20.26 22.54 -15.07
N LEU A 408 -20.83 22.82 -16.25
CA LEU A 408 -20.09 23.29 -17.43
C LEU A 408 -19.39 24.64 -17.19
N ALA A 409 -20.04 25.57 -16.48
CA ALA A 409 -19.43 26.85 -16.12
C ALA A 409 -18.19 26.66 -15.23
N TRP A 410 -18.25 25.74 -14.26
CA TRP A 410 -17.08 25.41 -13.42
C TRP A 410 -16.00 24.67 -14.18
N PHE A 411 -16.34 23.74 -15.08
CA PHE A 411 -15.36 23.08 -15.94
C PHE A 411 -14.63 24.09 -16.84
N ALA A 412 -15.35 25.06 -17.41
CA ALA A 412 -14.73 26.13 -18.19
C ALA A 412 -13.78 26.98 -17.35
N LYS A 413 -14.17 27.36 -16.11
CA LYS A 413 -13.29 28.04 -15.16
C LYS A 413 -12.04 27.20 -14.83
N ALA A 414 -12.21 25.90 -14.60
CA ALA A 414 -11.12 24.97 -14.32
C ALA A 414 -10.12 24.90 -15.49
N ARG A 415 -10.60 24.71 -16.72
CA ARG A 415 -9.73 24.70 -17.92
C ARG A 415 -8.94 26.01 -18.06
N ALA A 416 -9.60 27.15 -17.86
CA ALA A 416 -8.94 28.45 -17.91
C ALA A 416 -7.85 28.60 -16.83
N ALA A 417 -8.13 28.19 -15.59
CA ALA A 417 -7.17 28.24 -14.49
C ALA A 417 -6.02 27.23 -14.65
N PHE A 418 -6.23 26.13 -15.37
CA PHE A 418 -5.17 25.20 -15.78
C PHE A 418 -4.40 25.66 -17.03
N GLY A 419 -4.72 26.83 -17.59
CA GLY A 419 -3.99 27.40 -18.72
C GLY A 419 -4.25 26.70 -20.05
N GLU A 420 -5.48 26.24 -20.32
CA GLU A 420 -5.88 25.65 -21.62
C GLU A 420 -5.32 26.46 -22.80
N GLY A 421 -4.55 25.80 -23.67
CA GLY A 421 -3.91 26.43 -24.85
C GLY A 421 -2.66 27.27 -24.58
N THR A 422 -2.27 27.49 -23.32
CA THR A 422 -1.11 28.31 -22.92
C THR A 422 -0.04 27.56 -22.12
N VAL A 423 -0.41 26.49 -21.40
CA VAL A 423 0.51 25.70 -20.59
C VAL A 423 0.40 24.21 -20.96
N PRO A 424 1.17 23.74 -21.97
CA PRO A 424 1.08 22.38 -22.50
C PRO A 424 1.36 21.28 -21.47
N ASP A 425 2.28 21.52 -20.53
CA ASP A 425 2.66 20.54 -19.50
C ASP A 425 1.49 20.15 -18.58
N HIS A 426 0.46 20.99 -18.51
CA HIS A 426 -0.76 20.75 -17.74
C HIS A 426 -1.96 20.32 -18.61
N ALA A 427 -1.72 19.93 -19.86
CA ALA A 427 -2.74 19.36 -20.75
C ALA A 427 -3.62 18.28 -20.13
N PRO A 428 -3.07 17.30 -19.40
CA PRO A 428 -3.91 16.29 -18.76
C PRO A 428 -4.98 16.85 -17.82
N GLU A 429 -4.70 17.95 -17.10
CA GLU A 429 -5.61 18.50 -16.08
C GLU A 429 -6.78 19.29 -16.69
N TRP A 430 -6.53 20.10 -17.73
CA TRP A 430 -7.62 20.78 -18.43
C TRP A 430 -8.37 19.83 -19.39
N LYS A 431 -7.71 18.84 -20.01
CA LYS A 431 -8.40 17.80 -20.81
C LYS A 431 -9.35 16.97 -19.96
N ARG A 432 -8.99 16.69 -18.70
CA ARG A 432 -9.86 15.99 -17.74
C ARG A 432 -11.22 16.69 -17.54
N GLN A 433 -11.30 18.00 -17.72
CA GLN A 433 -12.57 18.72 -17.66
C GLN A 433 -13.48 18.45 -18.87
N LEU A 434 -12.90 18.18 -20.05
CA LEU A 434 -13.64 17.73 -21.24
C LEU A 434 -14.26 16.35 -20.97
N HIS A 435 -13.45 15.44 -20.41
CA HIS A 435 -13.92 14.11 -19.99
C HIS A 435 -15.12 14.22 -19.04
N TYR A 436 -15.06 15.10 -18.03
CA TYR A 436 -16.19 15.38 -17.16
C TYR A 436 -17.40 15.96 -17.90
N ALA A 437 -17.21 16.90 -18.83
CA ALA A 437 -18.30 17.47 -19.61
C ALA A 437 -19.07 16.40 -20.41
N VAL A 438 -18.37 15.42 -21.00
CA VAL A 438 -19.01 14.32 -21.75
C VAL A 438 -19.98 13.53 -20.86
N PHE A 439 -19.56 13.09 -19.67
CA PHE A 439 -20.45 12.39 -18.74
C PHE A 439 -21.66 13.25 -18.34
N ALA A 440 -21.45 14.54 -18.07
CA ALA A 440 -22.54 15.45 -17.72
C ALA A 440 -23.55 15.63 -18.87
N PHE A 441 -23.07 15.68 -20.12
CA PHE A 441 -23.94 15.73 -21.30
C PHE A 441 -24.71 14.43 -21.52
N LEU A 442 -24.07 13.28 -21.35
CA LEU A 442 -24.74 11.96 -21.43
C LEU A 442 -25.84 11.83 -20.37
N ASP A 443 -25.58 12.27 -19.14
CA ASP A 443 -26.58 12.32 -18.07
C ASP A 443 -27.78 13.22 -18.37
N ALA A 444 -27.57 14.27 -19.18
CA ALA A 444 -28.62 15.18 -19.63
C ALA A 444 -29.27 14.77 -20.97
N GLY A 445 -28.86 13.65 -21.58
CA GLY A 445 -29.36 13.21 -22.88
C GLY A 445 -28.91 14.08 -24.07
N LYS A 446 -27.86 14.89 -23.90
CA LYS A 446 -27.33 15.81 -24.92
C LYS A 446 -26.23 15.13 -25.74
N HIS A 447 -26.62 14.21 -26.61
CA HIS A 447 -25.69 13.30 -27.27
C HIS A 447 -24.75 14.00 -28.27
N VAL A 448 -25.23 15.03 -28.98
CA VAL A 448 -24.42 15.78 -29.95
C VAL A 448 -23.29 16.53 -29.23
N GLU A 449 -23.61 17.21 -28.13
CA GLU A 449 -22.63 17.90 -27.31
C GLU A 449 -21.66 16.93 -26.63
N ALA A 450 -22.15 15.76 -26.18
CA ALA A 450 -21.29 14.69 -25.65
C ALA A 450 -20.29 14.18 -26.71
N GLU A 451 -20.71 13.98 -27.96
CA GLU A 451 -19.83 13.55 -29.04
C GLU A 451 -18.75 14.60 -29.34
N ASN A 452 -19.15 15.87 -29.41
CA ASN A 452 -18.22 16.97 -29.66
C ASN A 452 -17.12 17.06 -28.59
N GLU A 453 -17.50 16.99 -27.30
CA GLU A 453 -16.52 17.02 -26.21
C GLU A 453 -15.69 15.72 -26.13
N LEU A 454 -16.26 14.56 -26.50
CA LEU A 454 -15.53 13.29 -26.59
C LEU A 454 -14.43 13.37 -27.65
N CYS A 455 -14.77 13.85 -28.85
CA CYS A 455 -13.82 14.02 -29.94
C CYS A 455 -12.72 15.03 -29.58
N ARG A 456 -13.07 16.12 -28.89
CA ARG A 456 -12.07 17.07 -28.35
C ARG A 456 -11.15 16.42 -27.32
N TYR A 457 -11.69 15.63 -26.39
CA TYR A 457 -10.92 14.95 -25.36
C TYR A 457 -9.95 13.92 -25.93
N LEU A 458 -10.43 13.11 -26.89
CA LEU A 458 -9.65 12.07 -27.58
C LEU A 458 -8.83 12.62 -28.76
N GLU A 459 -8.86 13.92 -28.99
CA GLU A 459 -8.16 14.61 -30.10
C GLU A 459 -8.44 13.98 -31.47
N SER A 460 -9.69 13.62 -31.69
CA SER A 460 -10.16 12.98 -32.92
C SER A 460 -11.00 13.95 -33.75
N PRO A 461 -10.88 13.94 -35.10
CA PRO A 461 -11.72 14.78 -35.97
C PRO A 461 -13.19 14.34 -36.01
N GLY A 462 -13.54 13.18 -35.46
CA GLY A 462 -14.90 12.69 -35.36
C GLY A 462 -14.96 11.24 -34.88
N LEU A 463 -16.14 10.80 -34.43
CA LEU A 463 -16.33 9.49 -33.80
C LEU A 463 -15.81 8.31 -34.64
N PHE A 464 -16.05 8.33 -35.96
CA PHE A 464 -15.63 7.26 -36.86
C PHE A 464 -14.10 7.15 -37.02
N ALA A 465 -13.36 8.23 -36.75
CA ALA A 465 -11.90 8.26 -36.82
C ALA A 465 -11.21 7.77 -35.53
N ILE A 466 -11.97 7.48 -34.47
CA ILE A 466 -11.43 6.98 -33.22
C ILE A 466 -11.03 5.51 -33.38
N ASP A 467 -9.73 5.24 -33.32
CA ASP A 467 -9.16 3.90 -33.24
C ASP A 467 -9.01 3.47 -31.77
N PRO A 468 -9.77 2.46 -31.30
CA PRO A 468 -9.65 1.96 -29.93
C PRO A 468 -8.24 1.47 -29.59
N ALA A 469 -7.49 0.93 -30.56
CA ALA A 469 -6.15 0.39 -30.33
C ALA A 469 -5.08 1.48 -30.11
N ALA A 470 -5.36 2.72 -30.54
CA ALA A 470 -4.46 3.87 -30.35
C ALA A 470 -4.63 4.56 -28.98
N LEU A 471 -5.67 4.21 -28.23
CA LEU A 471 -5.89 4.77 -26.89
C LEU A 471 -4.95 4.13 -25.86
N PRO A 472 -4.44 4.92 -24.89
CA PRO A 472 -3.58 4.39 -23.83
C PRO A 472 -4.38 3.53 -22.85
N TRP A 473 -3.79 2.41 -22.44
CA TRP A 473 -4.32 1.55 -21.39
C TRP A 473 -4.12 2.13 -19.98
N ASP A 474 -3.06 2.92 -19.78
CA ASP A 474 -2.76 3.60 -18.53
C ASP A 474 -2.46 5.10 -18.79
N PRO A 475 -3.32 6.03 -18.32
CA PRO A 475 -4.51 5.77 -17.53
C PRO A 475 -5.73 5.38 -18.41
N PRO A 476 -6.64 4.53 -17.92
CA PRO A 476 -7.70 3.88 -18.72
C PRO A 476 -8.95 4.75 -19.00
N TRP A 477 -8.91 6.03 -18.65
CA TRP A 477 -10.09 6.90 -18.66
C TRP A 477 -10.65 7.15 -20.06
N GLY A 478 -9.80 7.16 -21.09
CA GLY A 478 -10.23 7.26 -22.49
C GLY A 478 -11.11 6.09 -22.92
N HIS A 479 -10.71 4.87 -22.56
CA HIS A 479 -11.50 3.67 -22.85
C HIS A 479 -12.82 3.68 -22.09
N ASN A 480 -12.82 4.01 -20.79
CA ASN A 480 -14.05 4.06 -19.99
C ASN A 480 -15.06 5.05 -20.58
N LEU A 481 -14.60 6.27 -20.92
CA LEU A 481 -15.46 7.30 -21.47
C LEU A 481 -16.04 6.91 -22.84
N LEU A 482 -15.21 6.36 -23.73
CA LEU A 482 -15.66 5.91 -25.05
C LEU A 482 -16.66 4.75 -24.94
N ALA A 483 -16.39 3.75 -24.11
CA ALA A 483 -17.30 2.65 -23.87
C ALA A 483 -18.64 3.15 -23.31
N ARG A 484 -18.61 4.11 -22.37
CA ARG A 484 -19.83 4.72 -21.86
C ARG A 484 -20.64 5.42 -22.95
N PHE A 485 -19.98 6.25 -23.76
CA PHE A 485 -20.63 6.97 -24.85
C PHE A 485 -21.28 6.00 -25.85
N LEU A 486 -20.55 4.97 -26.29
CA LEU A 486 -21.05 3.98 -27.25
C LEU A 486 -22.22 3.17 -26.69
N ALA A 487 -22.24 2.87 -25.39
CA ALA A 487 -23.33 2.15 -24.74
C ALA A 487 -24.62 2.99 -24.59
N ASP A 488 -24.48 4.32 -24.44
CA ASP A 488 -25.62 5.25 -24.26
C ASP A 488 -26.20 5.71 -25.60
N VAL A 489 -25.35 6.03 -26.58
CA VAL A 489 -25.76 6.58 -27.89
C VAL A 489 -25.97 5.50 -28.94
N PHE A 490 -25.18 4.42 -28.89
CA PHE A 490 -25.16 3.31 -29.84
C PHE A 490 -25.19 3.73 -31.34
N PRO A 491 -24.18 4.49 -31.79
CA PRO A 491 -24.08 4.87 -33.20
C PRO A 491 -23.67 3.64 -34.06
N PRO A 492 -24.34 3.39 -35.21
CA PRO A 492 -24.01 2.26 -36.08
C PRO A 492 -22.58 2.35 -36.65
N GLY A 493 -21.80 1.29 -36.52
CA GLY A 493 -20.42 1.15 -37.00
C GLY A 493 -19.38 1.25 -35.88
N PRO A 494 -19.22 2.41 -35.20
CA PRO A 494 -18.24 2.57 -34.13
C PRO A 494 -18.45 1.61 -32.96
N ALA A 495 -19.70 1.31 -32.59
CA ALA A 495 -20.01 0.40 -31.49
C ALA A 495 -19.60 -1.05 -31.80
N GLU A 496 -19.91 -1.54 -33.00
CA GLU A 496 -19.53 -2.88 -33.46
C GLU A 496 -18.01 -3.02 -33.57
N ARG A 497 -17.33 -2.03 -34.15
CA ARG A 497 -15.86 -2.01 -34.24
C ARG A 497 -15.20 -2.03 -32.86
N TYR A 498 -15.76 -1.29 -31.89
CA TYR A 498 -15.26 -1.29 -30.52
C TYR A 498 -15.45 -2.65 -29.85
N LEU A 499 -16.59 -3.32 -30.10
CA LEU A 499 -16.87 -4.66 -29.58
C LEU A 499 -15.93 -5.71 -30.17
N GLU A 500 -15.65 -5.66 -31.48
CA GLU A 500 -14.68 -6.53 -32.14
C GLU A 500 -13.26 -6.35 -31.57
N TRP A 501 -12.86 -5.10 -31.36
CA TRP A 501 -11.60 -4.80 -30.68
C TRP A 501 -11.58 -5.38 -29.26
N ALA A 502 -12.64 -5.21 -28.48
CA ALA A 502 -12.74 -5.76 -27.13
C ALA A 502 -12.70 -7.30 -27.10
N ALA A 503 -13.23 -7.95 -28.13
CA ALA A 503 -13.22 -9.40 -28.28
C ALA A 503 -11.81 -9.96 -28.52
N SER A 504 -10.89 -9.18 -29.10
CA SER A 504 -9.50 -9.62 -29.39
C SER A 504 -8.71 -10.02 -28.13
N PHE A 505 -9.13 -9.58 -26.95
CA PHE A 505 -8.58 -9.94 -25.65
C PHE A 505 -9.62 -10.58 -24.73
N ALA A 506 -10.62 -11.25 -25.32
CA ALA A 506 -11.67 -11.98 -24.62
C ALA A 506 -12.45 -11.15 -23.58
N PHE A 507 -12.56 -9.83 -23.80
CA PHE A 507 -13.24 -8.89 -22.90
C PHE A 507 -12.62 -8.79 -21.49
N VAL A 508 -11.36 -9.20 -21.33
CA VAL A 508 -10.63 -9.13 -20.05
C VAL A 508 -9.84 -7.82 -19.98
N PRO A 509 -10.17 -6.87 -19.10
CA PRO A 509 -9.37 -5.66 -18.95
C PRO A 509 -7.97 -5.99 -18.40
N PRO A 510 -6.93 -5.19 -18.71
CA PRO A 510 -5.56 -5.47 -18.27
C PRO A 510 -5.33 -5.19 -16.78
N GLY A 511 -6.26 -4.51 -16.11
CA GLY A 511 -6.16 -4.14 -14.72
C GLY A 511 -7.39 -4.54 -13.90
N ALA A 512 -7.21 -4.56 -12.57
CA ALA A 512 -8.26 -4.89 -11.61
C ALA A 512 -8.85 -3.67 -10.88
N GLY A 513 -8.27 -2.47 -11.08
CA GLY A 513 -8.70 -1.23 -10.40
C GLY A 513 -9.77 -0.43 -11.16
N HIS A 514 -10.38 0.54 -10.46
CA HIS A 514 -11.26 1.52 -11.09
C HIS A 514 -10.52 2.33 -12.15
N PRO A 515 -11.12 2.59 -13.33
CA PRO A 515 -12.50 2.39 -13.77
C PRO A 515 -12.79 1.10 -14.56
N TRP A 516 -11.95 0.06 -14.52
CA TRP A 516 -12.14 -1.12 -15.38
C TRP A 516 -13.49 -1.83 -15.18
N GLN A 517 -14.06 -1.81 -13.98
CA GLN A 517 -15.39 -2.36 -13.74
C GLN A 517 -16.50 -1.64 -14.53
N LEU A 518 -16.38 -0.32 -14.71
CA LEU A 518 -17.35 0.49 -15.47
C LEU A 518 -17.15 0.32 -16.96
N TRP A 519 -15.89 0.27 -17.41
CA TRP A 519 -15.57 -0.06 -18.79
C TRP A 519 -16.17 -1.42 -19.17
N THR A 520 -15.91 -2.48 -18.38
CA THR A 520 -16.43 -3.82 -18.65
C THR A 520 -17.96 -3.85 -18.62
N TYR A 521 -18.59 -3.13 -17.69
CA TYR A 521 -20.04 -2.99 -17.67
C TYR A 521 -20.59 -2.38 -18.97
N ASN A 522 -20.00 -1.29 -19.45
CA ASN A 522 -20.45 -0.61 -20.66
C ASN A 522 -20.15 -1.42 -21.93
N VAL A 523 -19.04 -2.17 -21.99
CA VAL A 523 -18.81 -3.15 -23.08
C VAL A 523 -19.89 -4.24 -23.10
N GLY A 524 -20.32 -4.70 -21.92
CA GLY A 524 -21.45 -5.64 -21.83
C GLY A 524 -22.77 -5.06 -22.38
N ARG A 525 -23.01 -3.76 -22.15
CA ARG A 525 -24.18 -3.05 -22.72
C ARG A 525 -24.08 -2.93 -24.24
N ILE A 526 -22.91 -2.59 -24.77
CA ILE A 526 -22.65 -2.56 -26.23
C ILE A 526 -22.90 -3.95 -26.83
N ALA A 527 -22.33 -5.00 -26.22
CA ALA A 527 -22.51 -6.38 -26.68
C ALA A 527 -23.98 -6.79 -26.74
N LEU A 528 -24.78 -6.39 -25.74
CA LEU A 528 -26.21 -6.66 -25.71
C LEU A 528 -26.95 -5.94 -26.83
N GLN A 529 -26.63 -4.66 -27.08
CA GLN A 529 -27.23 -3.87 -28.19
C GLN A 529 -26.83 -4.41 -29.56
N CYS A 530 -25.61 -4.93 -29.72
CA CYS A 530 -25.16 -5.65 -30.92
C CYS A 530 -25.75 -7.08 -31.07
N GLY A 531 -26.66 -7.51 -30.19
CA GLY A 531 -27.29 -8.82 -30.27
C GLY A 531 -26.38 -10.00 -29.86
N ASN A 532 -25.34 -9.75 -29.05
CA ASN A 532 -24.43 -10.78 -28.52
C ASN A 532 -24.62 -10.99 -27.01
N PRO A 533 -25.69 -11.69 -26.58
CA PRO A 533 -26.00 -11.88 -25.16
C PRO A 533 -24.93 -12.70 -24.42
N ARG A 534 -24.21 -13.58 -25.12
CA ARG A 534 -23.12 -14.36 -24.52
C ARG A 534 -21.95 -13.45 -24.11
N ALA A 535 -21.50 -12.57 -24.99
CA ALA A 535 -20.45 -11.61 -24.67
C ALA A 535 -20.91 -10.62 -23.59
N ALA A 536 -22.17 -10.18 -23.63
CA ALA A 536 -22.75 -9.33 -22.59
C ALA A 536 -22.68 -10.00 -21.20
N GLY A 537 -23.09 -11.27 -21.09
CA GLY A 537 -23.02 -12.03 -19.84
C GLY A 537 -21.60 -12.24 -19.31
N LEU A 538 -20.61 -12.45 -20.19
CA LEU A 538 -19.19 -12.51 -19.79
C LEU A 538 -18.71 -11.17 -19.19
N CYS A 539 -19.03 -10.08 -19.87
CA CYS A 539 -18.66 -8.74 -19.42
C CYS A 539 -19.34 -8.38 -18.08
N PHE A 540 -20.63 -8.64 -17.92
CA PHE A 540 -21.31 -8.35 -16.67
C PHE A 540 -20.76 -9.17 -15.50
N ARG A 541 -20.48 -10.46 -15.67
CA ARG A 541 -19.83 -11.26 -14.61
C ARG A 541 -18.44 -10.73 -14.28
N LYS A 542 -17.65 -10.33 -15.27
CA LYS A 542 -16.32 -9.77 -15.01
C LYS A 542 -16.39 -8.41 -14.30
N SER A 543 -17.31 -7.55 -14.71
CA SER A 543 -17.59 -6.27 -14.01
C SER A 543 -18.03 -6.51 -12.55
N LEU A 544 -18.88 -7.52 -12.31
CA LEU A 544 -19.29 -7.92 -10.96
C LEU A 544 -18.10 -8.37 -10.10
N GLU A 545 -17.23 -9.24 -10.63
CA GLU A 545 -16.01 -9.69 -9.95
C GLU A 545 -15.12 -8.50 -9.53
N LEU A 546 -14.88 -7.57 -10.47
CA LEU A 546 -14.08 -6.37 -10.22
C LEU A 546 -14.71 -5.46 -9.16
N CYS A 547 -16.04 -5.27 -9.18
CA CYS A 547 -16.73 -4.49 -8.16
C CYS A 547 -16.59 -5.13 -6.77
N LEU A 548 -16.80 -6.45 -6.65
CA LEU A 548 -16.76 -7.15 -5.37
C LEU A 548 -15.35 -7.14 -4.74
N GLY A 549 -14.31 -7.21 -5.56
CA GLY A 549 -12.91 -7.08 -5.13
C GLY A 549 -12.51 -5.69 -4.63
N ALA A 550 -13.33 -4.65 -4.87
CA ALA A 550 -13.01 -3.27 -4.53
C ALA A 550 -13.54 -2.82 -3.15
N LYS A 551 -13.26 -1.57 -2.77
CA LYS A 551 -13.76 -0.91 -1.54
C LYS A 551 -15.22 -0.42 -1.67
N PRO A 552 -15.89 -0.02 -0.56
CA PRO A 552 -17.34 0.20 -0.53
C PRO A 552 -17.91 1.05 -1.67
N THR A 553 -17.28 2.18 -2.03
CA THR A 553 -17.73 3.09 -3.10
C THR A 553 -17.91 2.39 -4.44
N VAL A 554 -16.95 1.54 -4.82
CA VAL A 554 -16.98 0.77 -6.08
C VAL A 554 -17.78 -0.52 -5.89
N ARG A 555 -17.74 -1.13 -4.71
CA ARG A 555 -18.44 -2.39 -4.43
C ARG A 555 -19.95 -2.28 -4.63
N VAL A 556 -20.56 -1.16 -4.26
CA VAL A 556 -21.99 -0.94 -4.52
C VAL A 556 -22.34 -0.82 -6.01
N MET A 557 -21.38 -0.47 -6.88
CA MET A 557 -21.59 -0.44 -8.33
C MET A 557 -21.85 -1.84 -8.91
N ALA A 558 -21.63 -2.92 -8.15
CA ALA A 558 -22.02 -4.28 -8.53
C ALA A 558 -23.52 -4.43 -8.84
N LEU A 559 -24.38 -3.50 -8.37
CA LEU A 559 -25.79 -3.44 -8.76
C LEU A 559 -25.97 -3.22 -10.27
N LEU A 560 -25.02 -2.55 -10.95
CA LEU A 560 -25.05 -2.33 -12.40
C LEU A 560 -24.95 -3.65 -13.19
N PRO A 561 -23.88 -4.46 -13.05
CA PRO A 561 -23.80 -5.73 -13.76
C PRO A 561 -24.87 -6.73 -13.31
N LEU A 562 -25.29 -6.75 -12.03
CA LEU A 562 -26.41 -7.61 -11.59
C LEU A 562 -27.71 -7.27 -12.30
N SER A 563 -28.00 -5.97 -12.51
CA SER A 563 -29.14 -5.56 -13.33
C SER A 563 -29.00 -5.99 -14.79
N GLY A 564 -27.77 -6.04 -15.32
CA GLY A 564 -27.48 -6.54 -16.67
C GLY A 564 -27.70 -8.05 -16.81
N LEU A 565 -27.25 -8.83 -15.83
CA LEU A 565 -27.46 -10.29 -15.78
C LEU A 565 -28.95 -10.64 -15.64
N LEU A 566 -29.68 -9.90 -14.80
CA LEU A 566 -31.14 -10.03 -14.70
C LEU A 566 -31.83 -9.76 -16.03
N ALA A 567 -31.36 -8.77 -16.80
CA ALA A 567 -31.89 -8.45 -18.12
C ALA A 567 -31.65 -9.56 -19.16
N LEU A 568 -30.63 -10.39 -18.96
CA LEU A 568 -30.36 -11.60 -19.75
C LEU A 568 -31.18 -12.82 -19.30
N GLY A 569 -31.98 -12.69 -18.23
CA GLY A 569 -32.76 -13.78 -17.65
C GLY A 569 -31.93 -14.74 -16.80
N GLU A 570 -30.77 -14.33 -16.30
CA GLU A 570 -29.97 -15.15 -15.39
C GLU A 570 -30.61 -15.21 -13.99
N ASP A 571 -30.51 -16.39 -13.37
CA ASP A 571 -30.99 -16.60 -11.99
C ASP A 571 -30.02 -15.95 -11.00
N LEU A 572 -30.50 -14.91 -10.30
CA LEU A 572 -29.66 -14.18 -9.35
C LEU A 572 -29.43 -14.89 -8.02
N THR A 573 -30.07 -16.03 -7.76
CA THR A 573 -29.90 -16.77 -6.49
C THR A 573 -28.45 -17.23 -6.28
N GLU A 574 -27.69 -17.46 -7.36
CA GLU A 574 -26.26 -17.77 -7.29
C GLU A 574 -25.39 -16.62 -6.73
N PHE A 575 -25.93 -15.39 -6.69
CA PHE A 575 -25.22 -14.20 -6.22
C PHE A 575 -25.61 -13.75 -4.80
N ALA A 576 -26.24 -14.60 -3.99
CA ALA A 576 -26.59 -14.29 -2.60
C ALA A 576 -25.37 -13.82 -1.75
N ALA A 577 -24.18 -14.38 -2.02
CA ALA A 577 -22.94 -13.93 -1.37
C ALA A 577 -22.53 -12.52 -1.80
N ALA A 578 -22.78 -12.14 -3.06
CA ALA A 578 -22.54 -10.79 -3.57
C ALA A 578 -23.51 -9.79 -2.94
N GLU A 579 -24.80 -10.14 -2.81
CA GLU A 579 -25.82 -9.32 -2.13
C GLU A 579 -25.38 -8.88 -0.74
N LYS A 580 -24.89 -9.84 0.07
CA LYS A 580 -24.41 -9.56 1.42
C LYS A 580 -23.24 -8.56 1.44
N GLN A 581 -22.31 -8.70 0.49
CA GLN A 581 -21.17 -7.79 0.37
C GLN A 581 -21.57 -6.38 -0.09
N ILE A 582 -22.51 -6.29 -1.02
CA ILE A 582 -23.05 -5.01 -1.52
C ILE A 582 -23.84 -4.30 -0.41
N THR A 583 -24.68 -5.03 0.31
CA THR A 583 -25.46 -4.51 1.45
C THR A 583 -24.56 -3.98 2.55
N ALA A 584 -23.52 -4.76 2.90
CA ALA A 584 -22.51 -4.32 3.86
C ALA A 584 -21.83 -3.03 3.37
N ALA A 585 -21.39 -2.96 2.10
CA ALA A 585 -20.79 -1.75 1.56
C ALA A 585 -21.73 -0.53 1.61
N ALA A 586 -22.98 -0.68 1.16
CA ALA A 586 -23.97 0.39 1.12
C ALA A 586 -24.24 0.98 2.52
N ALA A 587 -24.16 0.17 3.58
CA ALA A 587 -24.31 0.63 4.96
C ALA A 587 -23.25 1.64 5.41
N HIS A 588 -22.04 1.62 4.83
CA HIS A 588 -20.97 2.58 5.11
C HIS A 588 -21.05 3.86 4.25
N LEU A 589 -21.97 3.91 3.28
CA LEU A 589 -22.13 5.05 2.35
C LEU A 589 -23.26 5.98 2.84
N ASN A 590 -24.08 6.48 1.93
CA ASN A 590 -25.24 7.29 2.26
C ASN A 590 -26.50 6.41 2.38
N PRO A 591 -27.03 6.18 3.60
CA PRO A 591 -28.20 5.32 3.82
C PRO A 591 -29.48 5.91 3.22
N VAL A 592 -29.54 7.24 3.01
CA VAL A 592 -30.68 7.88 2.34
C VAL A 592 -30.62 7.58 0.84
N HIS A 593 -29.45 7.72 0.22
CA HIS A 593 -29.24 7.45 -1.21
C HIS A 593 -29.53 5.99 -1.57
N PHE A 594 -29.03 5.05 -0.77
CA PHE A 594 -29.24 3.61 -0.98
C PHE A 594 -30.45 3.04 -0.21
N GLY A 595 -31.31 3.89 0.37
CA GLY A 595 -32.42 3.44 1.23
C GLY A 595 -33.42 2.52 0.53
N ALA A 596 -33.66 2.71 -0.78
CA ALA A 596 -34.52 1.81 -1.55
C ALA A 596 -33.95 0.39 -1.66
N PHE A 597 -32.62 0.26 -1.67
CA PHE A 597 -31.91 -1.01 -1.72
C PHE A 597 -31.76 -1.63 -0.32
N LEU A 598 -31.36 -0.84 0.69
CA LEU A 598 -31.12 -1.32 2.05
C LEU A 598 -32.37 -1.86 2.77
N ASN A 599 -33.57 -1.42 2.36
CA ASN A 599 -34.82 -1.76 3.01
C ASN A 599 -35.65 -2.84 2.27
N ARG A 600 -35.12 -3.45 1.21
CA ARG A 600 -35.85 -4.41 0.35
C ARG A 600 -34.95 -5.57 -0.08
N PRO A 601 -35.51 -6.73 -0.44
CA PRO A 601 -34.74 -7.81 -1.07
C PRO A 601 -34.10 -7.36 -2.39
N LEU A 602 -32.86 -7.80 -2.67
CA LEU A 602 -32.08 -7.37 -3.85
C LEU A 602 -32.83 -7.50 -5.17
N LEU A 603 -33.51 -8.62 -5.42
CA LEU A 603 -34.23 -8.82 -6.68
C LEU A 603 -35.28 -7.74 -6.92
N LYS A 604 -36.10 -7.44 -5.91
CA LYS A 604 -37.10 -6.36 -6.00
C LYS A 604 -36.45 -5.00 -6.17
N ALA A 605 -35.35 -4.75 -5.44
CA ALA A 605 -34.61 -3.51 -5.59
C ALA A 605 -34.01 -3.36 -7.00
N LEU A 606 -33.51 -4.42 -7.63
CA LEU A 606 -33.01 -4.39 -9.01
C LEU A 606 -34.13 -4.21 -10.04
N GLU A 607 -35.26 -4.92 -9.89
CA GLU A 607 -36.41 -4.81 -10.79
C GLU A 607 -37.02 -3.39 -10.79
N GLU A 608 -37.27 -2.83 -9.61
CA GLU A 608 -37.89 -1.51 -9.44
C GLU A 608 -36.96 -0.39 -9.88
N ASN A 609 -35.65 -0.57 -9.73
CA ASN A 609 -34.67 0.48 -10.00
C ASN A 609 -33.93 0.31 -11.32
N ARG A 610 -34.24 -0.72 -12.12
CA ARG A 610 -33.69 -0.90 -13.48
C ARG A 610 -33.91 0.33 -14.36
N THR A 611 -35.05 1.01 -14.21
CA THR A 611 -35.38 2.26 -14.92
C THR A 611 -34.81 3.52 -14.24
N ARG A 612 -34.21 3.39 -13.04
CA ARG A 612 -33.68 4.47 -12.21
C ARG A 612 -32.19 4.30 -11.88
N LEU A 613 -31.45 3.43 -12.58
CA LEU A 613 -30.02 3.21 -12.34
C LEU A 613 -29.21 4.52 -12.42
N ALA A 614 -29.61 5.44 -13.29
CA ALA A 614 -29.06 6.79 -13.39
C ALA A 614 -29.12 7.59 -12.08
N ALA A 615 -30.13 7.37 -11.25
CA ALA A 615 -30.30 8.05 -9.98
C ALA A 615 -29.39 7.48 -8.88
N PHE A 616 -29.08 6.17 -8.93
CA PHE A 616 -28.15 5.55 -7.98
C PHE A 616 -26.70 5.80 -8.34
N PHE A 617 -26.41 5.79 -9.63
CA PHE A 617 -25.05 5.91 -10.17
C PHE A 617 -24.98 7.07 -11.16
N PRO A 618 -25.07 8.33 -10.69
CA PRO A 618 -25.01 9.48 -11.56
C PRO A 618 -23.60 9.71 -12.12
N PHE A 619 -23.53 10.48 -13.19
CA PHE A 619 -22.33 11.05 -13.76
C PHE A 619 -21.30 9.97 -14.13
N MET A 620 -20.14 9.95 -13.48
CA MET A 620 -19.05 9.02 -13.80
C MET A 620 -19.21 7.62 -13.18
N TYR A 621 -20.30 7.35 -12.45
CA TYR A 621 -20.47 6.07 -11.74
C TYR A 621 -21.19 5.00 -12.56
N ARG A 622 -21.35 5.19 -13.87
CA ARG A 622 -22.08 4.27 -14.74
C ARG A 622 -21.46 4.15 -16.12
#